data_AF-A0AA88QMN0-F1
#
_entry.id   AF-A0AA88QMN0-F1
#
_cell.length_a   1.000
_cell.length_b   1.000
_cell.length_c   1.000
_cell.angle_alpha   90.00
_cell.angle_beta   90.00
_cell.angle_gamma   90.00
#
_symmetry.space_group_name_H-M   'P 1'
#
loop_
_entity.id
_entity.type
_entity.pdbx_description
1 polymer ?
#
loop_
_entity_poly.entity_id
_entity_poly.type
_entity_poly.pdbx_seq_one_letter_code
_entity_poly.pdbx_strand_id
1 'polypeptide(L)'
;MIPWKFSSSYDKYGIEIMEKKVLLILHVMFSKLVEWLPGSQEKEWMVENTDNHPGSLLARMVNATLGQRLFIHVCLLILWRTESSAVDITIVEDSLAKGAVCSDGSPSAYQYDKGVGEGINNWLVHLEGGAWCESVERCTYRAGKHVGSSKYMTGLNFTGILNNKKKFNPDFYNWNRILVRYCDGSSFTGDVEEVDPATMLHFRGARIFRAVMEELLAKGMENASN
;
A
#
# COMPACT_ATOMS: atom_id res chain seq x y z
N MET A 1 -14.47 19.95 -21.91
CA MET A 1 -14.02 18.53 -21.90
C MET A 1 -12.58 18.54 -21.42
N ILE A 2 -12.36 18.32 -20.12
CA ILE A 2 -11.04 18.40 -19.47
C ILE A 2 -10.43 17.00 -19.52
N PRO A 3 -9.16 16.81 -19.96
CA PRO A 3 -8.57 15.50 -20.09
C PRO A 3 -8.10 14.99 -18.72
N TRP A 4 -8.88 14.12 -18.10
CA TRP A 4 -8.46 13.41 -16.89
C TRP A 4 -7.40 12.35 -17.24
N LYS A 5 -6.21 12.44 -16.65
CA LYS A 5 -5.21 11.37 -16.68
C LYS A 5 -5.55 10.33 -15.61
N PHE A 6 -6.07 9.18 -16.04
CA PHE A 6 -6.26 8.01 -15.18
C PHE A 6 -4.91 7.28 -15.00
N SER A 7 -4.46 7.13 -13.76
CA SER A 7 -3.35 6.24 -13.41
C SER A 7 -3.85 5.16 -12.46
N SER A 8 -4.03 3.95 -12.97
CA SER A 8 -4.32 2.75 -12.18
C SER A 8 -2.98 2.13 -11.74
N SER A 9 -2.69 2.13 -10.44
CA SER A 9 -1.56 1.35 -9.89
C SER A 9 -2.04 0.38 -8.81
N TYR A 10 -1.74 -0.90 -9.01
CA TYR A 10 -1.99 -2.00 -8.08
C TYR A 10 -0.91 -2.02 -6.99
N ASP A 11 -1.04 -1.22 -5.93
CA ASP A 11 0.03 -1.09 -4.91
C ASP A 11 -0.33 -1.59 -3.50
N LYS A 12 -1.45 -2.28 -3.30
CA LYS A 12 -1.83 -2.74 -1.95
C LYS A 12 -1.22 -4.08 -1.53
N TYR A 13 -1.11 -5.04 -2.47
CA TYR A 13 -0.48 -6.33 -2.19
C TYR A 13 1.04 -6.30 -2.36
N GLY A 14 1.59 -5.39 -3.16
CA GLY A 14 3.03 -5.29 -3.38
C GLY A 14 3.78 -4.88 -2.10
N ILE A 15 3.30 -3.87 -1.39
CA ILE A 15 4.02 -3.28 -0.25
C ILE A 15 3.97 -4.17 1.00
N GLU A 16 2.81 -4.74 1.34
CA GLU A 16 2.68 -5.61 2.52
C GLU A 16 3.40 -6.96 2.31
N ILE A 17 3.41 -7.48 1.07
CA ILE A 17 4.21 -8.65 0.70
C ILE A 17 5.70 -8.31 0.72
N MET A 18 6.11 -7.10 0.29
CA MET A 18 7.50 -6.67 0.37
C MET A 18 7.97 -6.53 1.82
N GLU A 19 7.19 -5.91 2.71
CA GLU A 19 7.56 -5.79 4.13
C GLU A 19 7.64 -7.16 4.84
N LYS A 20 6.66 -8.04 4.62
CA LYS A 20 6.68 -9.40 5.20
C LYS A 20 7.80 -10.26 4.61
N LYS A 21 8.09 -10.14 3.31
CA LYS A 21 9.22 -10.84 2.68
C LYS A 21 10.56 -10.29 3.16
N VAL A 22 10.69 -8.97 3.35
CA VAL A 22 11.91 -8.36 3.90
C VAL A 22 12.12 -8.82 5.33
N LEU A 23 11.08 -8.87 6.18
CA LEU A 23 11.20 -9.39 7.54
C LEU A 23 11.57 -10.88 7.57
N LEU A 24 10.98 -11.69 6.68
CA LEU A 24 11.30 -13.12 6.57
C LEU A 24 12.73 -13.33 6.07
N ILE A 25 13.19 -12.53 5.10
CA ILE A 25 14.59 -12.55 4.61
C ILE A 25 15.54 -12.15 5.74
N LEU A 26 15.22 -11.08 6.49
CA LEU A 26 16.02 -10.65 7.64
C LEU A 26 16.06 -11.73 8.73
N HIS A 27 14.94 -12.39 9.02
CA HIS A 27 14.88 -13.47 10.00
C HIS A 27 15.70 -14.70 9.55
N VAL A 28 15.55 -15.15 8.31
CA VAL A 28 16.31 -16.27 7.74
C VAL A 28 17.81 -15.95 7.69
N MET A 29 18.19 -14.71 7.36
CA MET A 29 19.58 -14.30 7.39
C MET A 29 20.14 -14.22 8.81
N PHE A 30 19.36 -13.74 9.78
CA PHE A 30 19.78 -13.68 11.18
C PHE A 30 19.96 -15.09 11.77
N SER A 31 19.05 -16.03 11.48
CA SER A 31 19.19 -17.43 11.88
C SER A 31 20.44 -18.10 11.30
N LYS A 32 20.76 -17.83 10.02
CA LYS A 32 21.99 -18.36 9.40
C LYS A 32 23.27 -17.65 9.86
N LEU A 33 23.19 -16.39 10.29
CA LEU A 33 24.32 -15.66 10.87
C LEU A 33 24.67 -16.20 12.26
N VAL A 34 23.67 -16.61 13.05
CA VAL A 34 23.86 -17.23 14.37
C VAL A 34 24.52 -18.61 14.28
N GLU A 35 24.27 -19.38 13.21
CA GLU A 35 24.95 -20.66 12.95
C GLU A 35 26.44 -20.51 12.59
N TRP A 36 26.90 -19.29 12.23
CA TRP A 36 28.27 -19.01 11.79
C TRP A 36 29.13 -18.29 12.83
N LEU A 37 28.56 -17.97 14.00
CA LEU A 37 29.33 -17.44 15.12
C LEU A 37 30.16 -18.59 15.73
N PRO A 38 31.51 -18.49 15.76
CA PRO A 38 32.33 -19.52 16.38
C PRO A 38 32.01 -19.56 17.87
N GLY A 39 31.34 -20.64 18.29
CA GLY A 39 31.16 -20.97 19.70
C GLY A 39 32.53 -21.06 20.37
N SER A 40 32.64 -20.43 21.54
CA SER A 40 33.81 -20.46 22.41
C SER A 40 34.20 -21.90 22.75
N GLN A 41 35.17 -22.46 22.03
CA GLN A 41 36.00 -23.58 22.47
C GLN A 41 37.45 -23.26 22.09
N GLU A 42 38.01 -22.27 22.80
CA GLU A 42 39.45 -22.13 22.93
C GLU A 42 39.90 -23.16 23.97
N LYS A 43 40.28 -24.35 23.53
CA LYS A 43 41.12 -25.28 24.31
C LYS A 43 42.10 -25.94 23.37
N GLU A 44 43.39 -25.72 23.67
CA GLU A 44 44.58 -26.56 23.46
C GLU A 44 44.44 -27.59 22.33
N TRP A 45 45.26 -27.60 21.28
CA TRP A 45 46.65 -28.07 21.33
C TRP A 45 47.51 -27.36 20.27
N MET A 46 48.61 -26.77 20.72
CA MET A 46 49.81 -26.60 19.90
C MET A 46 50.46 -27.97 19.71
N VAL A 47 50.78 -28.35 18.47
CA VAL A 47 52.02 -29.01 18.02
C VAL A 47 51.87 -29.31 16.51
N GLU A 48 52.61 -28.54 15.72
CA GLU A 48 53.38 -28.94 14.54
C GLU A 48 52.76 -29.90 13.51
N ASN A 49 52.35 -29.37 12.35
CA ASN A 49 53.10 -29.58 11.12
C ASN A 49 52.52 -28.82 9.91
N THR A 50 53.42 -28.61 8.97
CA THR A 50 53.30 -27.98 7.65
C THR A 50 52.03 -28.36 6.89
N ASP A 51 51.50 -27.43 6.07
CA ASP A 51 51.37 -27.67 4.62
C ASP A 51 50.73 -26.46 3.90
N ASN A 52 51.53 -25.86 3.03
CA ASN A 52 51.12 -24.94 1.98
C ASN A 52 50.25 -25.68 0.95
N HIS A 53 48.93 -25.66 1.11
CA HIS A 53 48.00 -26.09 0.07
C HIS A 53 47.29 -24.89 -0.59
N PRO A 54 47.46 -24.67 -1.92
CA PRO A 54 46.89 -23.53 -2.63
C PRO A 54 45.35 -23.52 -2.72
N GLY A 55 44.68 -24.60 -2.30
CA GLY A 55 43.21 -24.70 -2.30
C GLY A 55 42.50 -23.99 -1.14
N SER A 56 43.19 -23.71 -0.02
CA SER A 56 42.55 -23.12 1.17
C SER A 56 42.35 -21.60 1.06
N LEU A 57 43.22 -20.91 0.31
CA LEU A 57 43.15 -19.48 0.06
C LEU A 57 42.04 -19.12 -0.94
N LEU A 58 41.85 -19.92 -1.99
CA LEU A 58 40.81 -19.69 -3.00
C LEU A 58 39.39 -19.84 -2.43
N ALA A 59 39.13 -20.87 -1.62
CA ALA A 59 37.84 -21.05 -0.96
C ALA A 59 37.51 -19.91 0.03
N ARG A 60 38.53 -19.39 0.75
CA ARG A 60 38.39 -18.23 1.64
C ARG A 60 38.10 -16.92 0.87
N MET A 61 38.74 -16.72 -0.29
CA MET A 61 38.53 -15.55 -1.15
C MET A 61 37.15 -15.54 -1.83
N VAL A 62 36.65 -16.69 -2.29
CA VAL A 62 35.31 -16.82 -2.89
C VAL A 62 34.20 -16.57 -1.85
N ASN A 63 34.38 -17.04 -0.61
CA ASN A 63 33.42 -16.79 0.48
C ASN A 63 33.42 -15.33 0.95
N ALA A 64 34.58 -14.67 1.00
CA ALA A 64 34.67 -13.24 1.33
C ALA A 64 33.98 -12.37 0.27
N THR A 65 34.14 -12.68 -1.02
CA THR A 65 33.50 -11.93 -2.12
C THR A 65 32.00 -12.16 -2.20
N LEU A 66 31.50 -13.36 -1.88
CA LEU A 66 30.07 -13.65 -1.78
C LEU A 66 29.43 -12.96 -0.56
N GLY A 67 30.08 -13.03 0.61
CA GLY A 67 29.62 -12.37 1.84
C GLY A 67 29.60 -10.84 1.69
N GLN A 68 30.61 -10.26 1.04
CA GLN A 68 30.69 -8.82 0.79
C GLN A 68 29.65 -8.35 -0.24
N ARG A 69 29.39 -9.13 -1.31
CA ARG A 69 28.30 -8.85 -2.25
C ARG A 69 26.92 -8.95 -1.57
N LEU A 70 26.69 -9.98 -0.76
CA LEU A 70 25.44 -10.13 -0.02
C LEU A 70 25.24 -8.98 0.96
N PHE A 71 26.28 -8.57 1.69
CA PHE A 71 26.23 -7.43 2.61
C PHE A 71 25.92 -6.12 1.88
N ILE A 72 26.52 -5.86 0.71
CA ILE A 72 26.21 -4.69 -0.11
C ILE A 72 24.75 -4.73 -0.58
N HIS A 73 24.26 -5.88 -1.08
CA HIS A 73 22.86 -6.01 -1.49
C HIS A 73 21.88 -5.81 -0.32
N VAL A 74 22.20 -6.35 0.86
CA VAL A 74 21.40 -6.18 2.08
C VAL A 74 21.44 -4.72 2.54
N CYS A 75 22.59 -4.06 2.55
CA CYS A 75 22.71 -2.64 2.85
C CYS A 75 21.95 -1.78 1.84
N LEU A 76 22.02 -2.10 0.54
CA LEU A 76 21.24 -1.41 -0.48
C LEU A 76 19.74 -1.59 -0.24
N LEU A 77 19.26 -2.78 0.13
CA LEU A 77 17.85 -3.00 0.47
C LEU A 77 17.43 -2.25 1.76
N ILE A 78 18.30 -2.16 2.76
CA ILE A 78 18.05 -1.41 4.01
C ILE A 78 18.02 0.10 3.76
N LEU A 79 18.74 0.60 2.74
CA LEU A 79 18.75 2.01 2.37
C LEU A 79 17.52 2.45 1.56
N TRP A 80 16.65 1.53 1.13
CA TRP A 80 15.36 1.87 0.52
C TRP A 80 14.39 2.30 1.61
N ARG A 81 14.49 3.57 2.02
CA ARG A 81 13.48 4.17 2.90
C ARG A 81 12.17 4.33 2.12
N THR A 82 11.16 3.54 2.49
CA THR A 82 9.78 3.78 2.10
C THR A 82 9.23 4.90 2.99
N GLU A 83 9.12 6.10 2.41
CA GLU A 83 8.45 7.19 3.11
C GLU A 83 6.94 7.09 2.89
N SER A 84 6.18 7.34 3.95
CA SER A 84 4.73 7.35 3.89
C SER A 84 4.17 8.40 4.83
N SER A 85 2.96 8.88 4.56
CA SER A 85 2.25 9.83 5.44
C SER A 85 0.91 9.25 5.84
N ALA A 86 0.66 9.13 7.14
CA ALA A 86 -0.63 8.70 7.66
C ALA A 86 -1.68 9.77 7.37
N VAL A 87 -2.80 9.37 6.79
CA VAL A 87 -3.94 10.24 6.51
C VAL A 87 -5.18 9.55 7.06
N ASP A 88 -6.00 10.27 7.81
CA ASP A 88 -7.19 9.69 8.42
C ASP A 88 -8.31 9.47 7.41
N ILE A 89 -9.14 8.47 7.69
CA ILE A 89 -10.33 8.18 6.90
C ILE A 89 -11.44 9.19 7.22
N THR A 90 -12.07 9.71 6.17
CA THR A 90 -13.24 10.58 6.25
C THR A 90 -14.45 9.82 5.72
N ILE A 91 -15.49 9.71 6.55
CA ILE A 91 -16.80 9.19 6.12
C ILE A 91 -17.56 10.29 5.40
N VAL A 92 -18.18 9.97 4.27
CA VAL A 92 -18.98 10.92 3.50
C VAL A 92 -20.28 11.24 4.25
N GLU A 93 -20.50 12.52 4.55
CA GLU A 93 -21.56 13.00 5.47
C GLU A 93 -22.97 12.54 5.05
N ASP A 94 -23.31 12.70 3.76
CA ASP A 94 -24.64 12.38 3.21
C ASP A 94 -24.70 11.02 2.50
N SER A 95 -23.74 10.13 2.75
CA SER A 95 -23.62 8.86 2.02
C SER A 95 -24.89 8.02 2.09
N LEU A 96 -25.47 7.87 3.29
CA LEU A 96 -26.69 7.09 3.49
C LEU A 96 -27.89 7.71 2.77
N ALA A 97 -28.07 9.03 2.88
CA ALA A 97 -29.16 9.74 2.25
C ALA A 97 -29.12 9.66 0.72
N LYS A 98 -27.92 9.61 0.14
CA LYS A 98 -27.70 9.48 -1.31
C LYS A 98 -27.67 8.02 -1.78
N GLY A 99 -27.84 7.04 -0.88
CA GLY A 99 -27.67 5.62 -1.19
C GLY A 99 -26.25 5.24 -1.65
N ALA A 100 -25.26 6.09 -1.35
CA ALA A 100 -23.87 5.92 -1.72
C ALA A 100 -23.14 5.03 -0.71
N VAL A 101 -23.61 3.80 -0.56
CA VAL A 101 -23.17 2.88 0.51
C VAL A 101 -22.26 1.77 -0.02
N CYS A 102 -21.37 1.28 0.85
CA CYS A 102 -20.57 0.08 0.61
C CYS A 102 -21.45 -1.17 0.47
N SER A 103 -20.86 -2.29 0.08
CA SER A 103 -21.60 -3.55 -0.14
C SER A 103 -22.36 -4.06 1.08
N ASP A 104 -21.92 -3.78 2.30
CA ASP A 104 -22.63 -4.11 3.55
C ASP A 104 -23.63 -3.05 4.02
N GLY A 105 -23.86 -2.00 3.22
CA GLY A 105 -24.72 -0.87 3.57
C GLY A 105 -24.08 0.21 4.46
N SER A 106 -22.82 0.06 4.87
CA SER A 106 -22.08 1.12 5.59
C SER A 106 -21.80 2.34 4.69
N PRO A 107 -21.62 3.54 5.25
CA PRO A 107 -21.38 4.74 4.43
C PRO A 107 -20.04 4.67 3.70
N SER A 108 -19.95 5.30 2.54
CA SER A 108 -18.71 5.43 1.77
C SER A 108 -17.68 6.33 2.46
N ALA A 109 -16.42 6.19 2.06
CA ALA A 109 -15.32 6.92 2.65
C ALA A 109 -14.24 7.34 1.64
N TYR A 110 -13.45 8.34 2.00
CA TYR A 110 -12.25 8.77 1.29
C TYR A 110 -11.18 9.21 2.31
N GLN A 111 -9.94 9.39 1.88
CA GLN A 111 -8.89 10.05 2.64
C GLN A 111 -8.46 11.31 1.91
N TYR A 112 -8.22 12.39 2.64
CA TYR A 112 -7.89 13.69 2.06
C TYR A 112 -6.72 14.33 2.78
N ASP A 113 -5.65 14.57 2.04
CA ASP A 113 -4.49 15.34 2.46
C ASP A 113 -4.47 16.68 1.72
N LYS A 114 -4.53 17.77 2.48
CA LYS A 114 -4.78 19.11 1.94
C LYS A 114 -3.57 19.65 1.20
N GLY A 115 -3.81 20.26 0.04
CA GLY A 115 -2.78 20.96 -0.72
C GLY A 115 -2.17 22.14 0.03
N VAL A 116 -1.00 22.58 -0.39
CA VAL A 116 -0.28 23.71 0.22
C VAL A 116 0.44 24.56 -0.82
N GLY A 117 0.66 25.84 -0.51
CA GLY A 117 1.39 26.77 -1.38
C GLY A 117 0.80 26.85 -2.79
N GLU A 118 1.65 26.77 -3.81
CA GLU A 118 1.26 26.83 -5.23
C GLU A 118 0.33 25.69 -5.67
N GLY A 119 0.26 24.58 -4.92
CA GLY A 119 -0.57 23.43 -5.24
C GLY A 119 -1.96 23.46 -4.59
N ILE A 120 -2.31 24.50 -3.83
CA ILE A 120 -3.55 24.58 -3.04
C ILE A 120 -4.83 24.46 -3.88
N ASN A 121 -4.78 24.82 -5.17
CA ASN A 121 -5.90 24.74 -6.12
C ASN A 121 -5.76 23.58 -7.11
N ASN A 122 -4.75 22.72 -6.99
CA ASN A 122 -4.60 21.55 -7.85
C ASN A 122 -5.03 20.29 -7.11
N TRP A 123 -5.62 19.34 -7.83
CA TRP A 123 -6.29 18.19 -7.24
C TRP A 123 -5.84 16.89 -7.92
N LEU A 124 -5.45 15.92 -7.10
CA LEU A 124 -5.14 14.55 -7.52
C LEU A 124 -6.11 13.62 -6.81
N VAL A 125 -7.03 13.03 -7.58
CA VAL A 125 -7.98 12.04 -7.07
C VAL A 125 -7.57 10.65 -7.52
N HIS A 126 -7.26 9.78 -6.56
CA HIS A 126 -6.90 8.40 -6.78
C HIS A 126 -8.03 7.48 -6.32
N LEU A 127 -8.37 6.48 -7.13
CA LEU A 127 -9.36 5.47 -6.78
C LEU A 127 -8.63 4.25 -6.24
N GLU A 128 -8.94 3.84 -5.01
CA GLU A 128 -8.38 2.60 -4.47
C GLU A 128 -8.80 1.40 -5.33
N GLY A 129 -7.85 0.49 -5.60
CA GLY A 129 -8.16 -0.80 -6.20
C GLY A 129 -8.65 -1.83 -5.18
N GLY A 130 -8.89 -3.06 -5.65
CA GLY A 130 -9.25 -4.16 -4.75
C GLY A 130 -9.86 -5.38 -5.42
N ALA A 131 -9.72 -5.51 -6.74
CA ALA A 131 -10.46 -6.45 -7.60
C ALA A 131 -11.99 -6.30 -7.48
N TRP A 132 -12.75 -7.05 -8.26
CA TRP A 132 -14.21 -7.12 -8.19
C TRP A 132 -14.65 -8.47 -7.60
N CYS A 133 -15.96 -8.62 -7.36
CA CYS A 133 -16.58 -9.90 -7.09
C CYS A 133 -17.60 -10.23 -8.19
N GLU A 134 -17.68 -11.50 -8.55
CA GLU A 134 -18.45 -11.99 -9.69
C GLU A 134 -19.60 -12.91 -9.31
N SER A 135 -19.68 -13.32 -8.04
CA SER A 135 -20.77 -14.13 -7.51
C SER A 135 -21.28 -13.56 -6.19
N VAL A 136 -22.56 -13.80 -5.88
CA VAL A 136 -23.18 -13.36 -4.62
C VAL A 136 -22.38 -13.87 -3.42
N GLU A 137 -21.96 -15.13 -3.41
CA GLU A 137 -21.13 -15.71 -2.34
C GLU A 137 -19.82 -14.93 -2.14
N ARG A 138 -19.10 -14.62 -3.23
CA ARG A 138 -17.85 -13.86 -3.16
C ARG A 138 -18.07 -12.41 -2.72
N CYS A 139 -19.16 -11.80 -3.16
CA CYS A 139 -19.52 -10.45 -2.74
C CYS A 139 -19.89 -10.42 -1.24
N THR A 140 -20.66 -11.38 -0.75
CA THR A 140 -20.99 -11.53 0.68
C THR A 140 -19.74 -11.71 1.53
N TYR A 141 -18.82 -12.57 1.11
CA TYR A 141 -17.54 -12.75 1.81
C TYR A 141 -16.75 -11.44 1.93
N ARG A 142 -16.75 -10.64 0.87
CA ARG A 142 -16.03 -9.36 0.80
C ARG A 142 -16.74 -8.22 1.53
N ALA A 143 -18.06 -8.25 1.65
CA ALA A 143 -18.84 -7.29 2.43
C ALA A 143 -18.39 -7.25 3.89
N GLY A 144 -17.96 -8.39 4.44
CA GLY A 144 -17.36 -8.49 5.79
C GLY A 144 -15.89 -8.07 5.89
N LYS A 145 -15.35 -7.29 4.93
CA LYS A 145 -13.94 -6.87 4.84
C LYS A 145 -13.84 -5.38 4.47
N HIS A 146 -12.62 -4.84 4.57
CA HIS A 146 -12.34 -3.44 4.23
C HIS A 146 -12.64 -3.06 2.76
N VAL A 147 -12.75 -4.04 1.85
CA VAL A 147 -13.10 -3.85 0.42
C VAL A 147 -14.60 -3.96 0.16
N GLY A 148 -15.42 -4.08 1.20
CA GLY A 148 -16.87 -4.18 1.11
C GLY A 148 -17.63 -3.45 2.23
N SER A 149 -16.91 -2.87 3.20
CA SER A 149 -17.48 -2.14 4.33
C SER A 149 -16.48 -1.13 4.90
N SER A 150 -16.95 0.09 5.15
CA SER A 150 -16.15 1.14 5.81
C SER A 150 -15.91 0.86 7.29
N LYS A 151 -16.72 0.01 7.94
CA LYS A 151 -16.54 -0.39 9.35
C LYS A 151 -15.23 -1.14 9.59
N TYR A 152 -14.67 -1.75 8.55
CA TYR A 152 -13.42 -2.50 8.61
C TYR A 152 -12.26 -1.77 7.92
N MET A 153 -12.42 -0.51 7.53
CA MET A 153 -11.35 0.28 6.95
C MET A 153 -10.50 0.93 8.04
N THR A 154 -9.19 0.93 7.82
CA THR A 154 -8.23 1.76 8.55
C THR A 154 -7.63 2.78 7.60
N GLY A 155 -7.15 3.91 8.13
CA GLY A 155 -6.41 4.89 7.34
C GLY A 155 -5.21 4.24 6.65
N LEU A 156 -5.07 4.46 5.34
CA LEU A 156 -3.87 4.04 4.61
C LEU A 156 -2.84 5.15 4.60
N ASN A 157 -1.56 4.77 4.65
CA ASN A 157 -0.50 5.74 4.45
C ASN A 157 -0.38 6.09 2.96
N PHE A 158 -0.25 7.38 2.67
CA PHE A 158 0.00 7.87 1.33
C PHE A 158 1.46 7.68 0.95
N THR A 159 1.68 7.03 -0.19
CA THR A 159 3.00 6.71 -0.78
C THR A 159 2.97 7.02 -2.28
N GLY A 160 4.12 6.91 -2.96
CA GLY A 160 4.22 7.11 -4.41
C GLY A 160 3.63 8.45 -4.87
N ILE A 161 2.71 8.41 -5.84
CA ILE A 161 2.04 9.59 -6.40
C ILE A 161 1.18 10.37 -5.38
N LEU A 162 0.84 9.75 -4.24
CA LEU A 162 0.12 10.40 -3.14
C LEU A 162 1.07 10.90 -2.03
N ASN A 163 2.38 10.66 -2.11
CA ASN A 163 3.31 11.11 -1.07
C ASN A 163 3.37 12.64 -0.98
N ASN A 164 3.51 13.18 0.23
CA ASN A 164 3.57 14.63 0.48
C ASN A 164 4.98 15.24 0.41
N LYS A 165 6.02 14.44 0.17
CA LYS A 165 7.39 14.92 0.01
C LYS A 165 7.78 14.96 -1.46
N LYS A 166 8.26 16.12 -1.91
CA LYS A 166 8.75 16.37 -3.28
C LYS A 166 9.77 15.32 -3.78
N LYS A 167 10.58 14.76 -2.88
CA LYS A 167 11.55 13.71 -3.23
C LYS A 167 10.89 12.45 -3.81
N PHE A 168 9.71 12.08 -3.32
CA PHE A 168 8.99 10.86 -3.72
C PHE A 168 7.82 11.13 -4.67
N ASN A 169 7.31 12.37 -4.67
CA ASN A 169 6.23 12.83 -5.53
C ASN A 169 6.59 14.20 -6.12
N PRO A 170 7.50 14.29 -7.09
CA PRO A 170 8.01 15.58 -7.58
C PRO A 170 6.92 16.50 -8.15
N ASP A 171 5.86 15.90 -8.69
CA ASP A 171 4.83 16.60 -9.45
C ASP A 171 3.64 17.06 -8.59
N PHE A 172 3.21 16.24 -7.61
CA PHE A 172 1.95 16.43 -6.90
C PHE A 172 2.10 16.54 -5.36
N TYR A 173 3.33 16.64 -4.82
CA TYR A 173 3.58 16.67 -3.38
C TYR A 173 2.96 17.85 -2.62
N ASN A 174 2.47 18.88 -3.30
CA ASN A 174 1.79 20.02 -2.68
C ASN A 174 0.34 20.20 -3.16
N TRP A 175 -0.20 19.26 -3.94
CA TRP A 175 -1.60 19.27 -4.40
C TRP A 175 -2.54 18.77 -3.31
N ASN A 176 -3.83 19.03 -3.45
CA ASN A 176 -4.86 18.28 -2.74
C ASN A 176 -4.80 16.83 -3.23
N ARG A 177 -4.52 15.89 -2.32
CA ARG A 177 -4.40 14.47 -2.64
C ARG A 177 -5.51 13.69 -1.99
N ILE A 178 -6.25 12.95 -2.80
CA ILE A 178 -7.43 12.23 -2.37
C ILE A 178 -7.27 10.76 -2.73
N LEU A 179 -7.61 9.90 -1.78
CA LEU A 179 -7.82 8.47 -2.03
C LEU A 179 -9.29 8.13 -1.77
N VAL A 180 -10.06 7.88 -2.83
CA VAL A 180 -11.43 7.37 -2.73
C VAL A 180 -11.35 5.89 -2.30
N ARG A 181 -11.94 5.55 -1.16
CA ARG A 181 -11.85 4.19 -0.60
C ARG A 181 -12.79 3.26 -1.36
N TYR A 182 -12.30 2.07 -1.69
CA TYR A 182 -13.03 1.08 -2.47
C TYR A 182 -13.83 0.15 -1.56
N CYS A 183 -15.14 0.07 -1.75
CA CYS A 183 -16.00 -0.81 -0.95
C CYS A 183 -17.26 -1.33 -1.65
N ASP A 184 -17.37 -1.21 -2.98
CA ASP A 184 -18.57 -1.61 -3.72
C ASP A 184 -18.43 -2.97 -4.42
N GLY A 185 -17.22 -3.51 -4.54
CA GLY A 185 -16.99 -4.79 -5.22
C GLY A 185 -17.21 -4.76 -6.74
N SER A 186 -17.49 -3.60 -7.34
CA SER A 186 -17.84 -3.41 -8.75
C SER A 186 -17.03 -2.30 -9.45
N SER A 187 -15.81 -2.05 -8.96
CA SER A 187 -14.89 -1.03 -9.51
C SER A 187 -15.52 0.36 -9.68
N PHE A 188 -16.37 0.79 -8.74
CA PHE A 188 -17.11 2.06 -8.78
C PHE A 188 -18.10 2.20 -9.95
N THR A 189 -18.51 1.11 -10.60
CA THR A 189 -19.38 1.16 -11.79
C THR A 189 -20.83 0.74 -11.55
N GLY A 190 -21.10 -0.07 -10.52
CA GLY A 190 -22.45 -0.56 -10.23
C GLY A 190 -23.39 0.51 -9.67
N ASP A 191 -24.67 0.44 -10.03
CA ASP A 191 -25.74 1.30 -9.51
C ASP A 191 -27.09 0.56 -9.50
N VAL A 192 -27.20 -0.50 -8.71
CA VAL A 192 -28.43 -1.32 -8.60
C VAL A 192 -29.31 -0.75 -7.50
N GLU A 193 -30.57 -0.44 -7.79
CA GLU A 193 -31.50 0.12 -6.78
C GLU A 193 -31.98 -0.94 -5.78
N GLU A 194 -32.13 -2.16 -6.25
CA GLU A 194 -32.54 -3.29 -5.43
C GLU A 194 -31.42 -3.71 -4.48
N VAL A 195 -31.80 -4.10 -3.26
CA VAL A 195 -30.92 -4.74 -2.30
C VAL A 195 -31.22 -6.23 -2.37
N ASP A 196 -30.18 -7.06 -2.43
CA ASP A 196 -30.36 -8.51 -2.44
C ASP A 196 -31.06 -8.93 -1.13
N PRO A 197 -32.28 -9.50 -1.17
CA PRO A 197 -33.06 -9.73 0.04
C PRO A 197 -32.53 -10.88 0.90
N ALA A 198 -31.69 -11.76 0.34
CA ALA A 198 -31.12 -12.90 1.06
C ALA A 198 -29.82 -12.53 1.78
N THR A 199 -29.03 -11.64 1.19
CA THR A 199 -27.67 -11.29 1.65
C THR A 199 -27.54 -9.85 2.11
N MET A 200 -28.53 -9.01 1.85
CA MET A 200 -28.53 -7.56 2.09
C MET A 200 -27.38 -6.82 1.40
N LEU A 201 -26.93 -7.33 0.26
CA LEU A 201 -25.85 -6.72 -0.50
C LEU A 201 -26.32 -5.49 -1.27
N HIS A 202 -25.46 -4.48 -1.27
CA HIS A 202 -25.61 -3.24 -2.04
C HIS A 202 -24.55 -3.17 -3.15
N PHE A 203 -24.95 -2.78 -4.36
CA PHE A 203 -24.03 -2.56 -5.49
C PHE A 203 -24.14 -1.10 -5.95
N ARG A 204 -23.45 -0.19 -5.26
CA ARG A 204 -23.64 1.28 -5.37
C ARG A 204 -22.37 2.03 -5.78
N GLY A 205 -21.42 1.37 -6.42
CA GLY A 205 -20.13 1.95 -6.81
C GLY A 205 -20.22 3.33 -7.49
N ALA A 206 -21.15 3.51 -8.43
CA ALA A 206 -21.32 4.78 -9.13
C ALA A 206 -21.88 5.88 -8.22
N ARG A 207 -22.78 5.53 -7.27
CA ARG A 207 -23.28 6.49 -6.25
C ARG A 207 -22.18 6.88 -5.29
N ILE A 208 -21.34 5.94 -4.87
CA ILE A 208 -20.17 6.20 -4.02
C ILE A 208 -19.25 7.20 -4.70
N PHE A 209 -18.86 6.94 -5.95
CA PHE A 209 -18.02 7.86 -6.70
C PHE A 209 -18.64 9.25 -6.80
N ARG A 210 -19.92 9.35 -7.19
CA ARG A 210 -20.63 10.62 -7.30
C ARG A 210 -20.68 11.40 -5.99
N ALA A 211 -21.06 10.75 -4.89
CA ALA A 211 -21.18 11.39 -3.58
C ALA A 211 -19.83 11.92 -3.07
N VAL A 212 -18.75 11.16 -3.29
CA VAL A 212 -17.40 11.63 -2.95
C VAL A 212 -17.01 12.83 -3.81
N MET A 213 -17.22 12.79 -5.13
CA MET A 213 -16.90 13.94 -6.00
C MET A 213 -17.68 15.20 -5.61
N GLU A 214 -18.97 15.08 -5.30
CA GLU A 214 -19.79 16.21 -4.83
C GLU A 214 -19.24 16.83 -3.53
N GLU A 215 -18.81 16.01 -2.58
CA GLU A 215 -18.22 16.53 -1.33
C GLU A 215 -16.88 17.23 -1.60
N LEU A 216 -16.04 16.66 -2.47
CA LEU A 216 -14.77 17.28 -2.86
C LEU A 216 -14.98 18.61 -3.59
N LEU A 217 -15.98 18.68 -4.49
CA LEU A 217 -16.38 19.93 -5.15
C LEU A 217 -16.74 21.00 -4.12
N ALA A 218 -17.60 20.66 -3.14
CA ALA A 218 -17.98 21.55 -2.05
C ALA A 218 -16.81 21.95 -1.14
N LYS A 219 -15.76 21.12 -1.04
CA LYS A 219 -14.52 21.45 -0.31
C LYS A 219 -13.53 22.29 -1.11
N GLY A 220 -13.89 22.73 -2.31
CA GLY A 220 -13.12 23.66 -3.12
C GLY A 220 -12.57 23.09 -4.42
N MET A 221 -12.82 21.81 -4.74
CA MET A 221 -12.41 21.22 -6.02
C MET A 221 -13.13 21.87 -7.21
N GLU A 222 -14.27 22.52 -6.98
CA GLU A 222 -14.95 23.34 -7.99
C GLU A 222 -14.09 24.51 -8.51
N ASN A 223 -13.10 24.95 -7.71
CA ASN A 223 -12.18 26.04 -8.04
C ASN A 223 -10.80 25.52 -8.52
N ALA A 224 -10.73 24.26 -8.96
CA ALA A 224 -9.47 23.64 -9.37
C ALA A 224 -8.83 24.37 -10.58
N SER A 225 -7.50 24.47 -10.58
CA SER A 225 -6.71 25.17 -11.60
C SER A 225 -5.94 24.28 -12.57
N ASN A 226 -6.05 22.95 -12.44
CA ASN A 226 -5.33 21.98 -13.27
C ASN A 226 -6.16 21.43 -14.43
#